data_AF-A0A352PU03-F1
#
_entry.id   AF-A0A352PU03-F1
#
_cell.length_a   1.000
_cell.length_b   1.000
_cell.length_c   1.000
_cell.angle_alpha   90.00
_cell.angle_beta   90.00
_cell.angle_gamma   90.00
#
_symmetry.space_group_name_H-M   'P 1'
#
loop_
_entity.id
_entity.type
_entity.pdbx_description
1 polymer ?
#
loop_
_entity_poly.entity_id
_entity_poly.type
_entity_poly.pdbx_seq_one_letter_code
_entity_poly.pdbx_strand_id
1 'polypeptide(L)'
;MDNDRVLRGYRMMRALETIRAGMADIVALAVSLALSVSICTGLLYFGKSLWWVYVQTPVGQQFLRMFSKDASELFQLYDHNLYRLALAVHWFVVRAALLVGIMSQAAFLTSEFYDNTEGLRRFGFCLAPFIAFGTWHVHTTMYLGWFTSSVLVAVASLLVLDPAMRVASRLLPDGILLRIPLCFWHECRRLLTAMRRFPTSSRCPFTECHQR
;
A
#
# COMPACT_ATOMS: atom_id res chain seq x y z
N MET A 1 -25.95 2.97 38.11
CA MET A 1 -26.27 3.35 36.72
C MET A 1 -25.18 4.20 36.04
N ASP A 2 -23.97 4.36 36.60
CA ASP A 2 -22.93 5.23 36.00
C ASP A 2 -21.89 4.54 35.10
N ASN A 3 -21.75 3.21 35.15
CA ASN A 3 -20.72 2.50 34.38
C ASN A 3 -20.88 2.67 32.86
N ASP A 4 -22.10 2.78 32.34
CA ASP A 4 -22.33 2.92 30.90
C ASP A 4 -21.90 4.29 30.35
N ARG A 5 -21.99 5.35 31.17
CA ARG A 5 -21.53 6.69 30.78
C ARG A 5 -20.01 6.74 30.72
N VAL A 6 -19.35 6.15 31.72
CA VAL A 6 -17.89 6.04 31.77
C VAL A 6 -17.36 5.21 30.60
N LEU A 7 -17.97 4.05 30.32
CA LEU A 7 -17.56 3.18 29.21
C LEU A 7 -17.74 3.85 27.84
N ARG A 8 -18.81 4.64 27.67
CA ARG A 8 -19.06 5.40 26.43
C ARG A 8 -18.02 6.51 26.23
N GLY A 9 -17.64 7.22 27.30
CA GLY A 9 -16.57 8.20 27.29
C GLY A 9 -15.22 7.60 26.86
N TYR A 10 -14.83 6.47 27.44
CA TYR A 10 -13.58 5.79 27.06
C TYR A 10 -13.54 5.33 25.60
N ARG A 11 -14.66 4.81 25.07
CA ARG A 11 -14.73 4.40 23.65
C ARG A 11 -14.58 5.60 22.71
N MET A 12 -15.21 6.72 23.03
CA MET A 12 -15.13 7.94 22.22
C MET A 12 -13.73 8.54 22.25
N MET A 13 -13.07 8.56 23.41
CA MET A 13 -11.68 9.04 23.55
C MET A 13 -10.71 8.20 22.72
N ARG A 14 -10.79 6.86 22.78
CA ARG A 14 -9.96 5.98 21.94
C ARG A 14 -10.21 6.15 20.44
N ALA A 15 -11.47 6.36 20.04
CA ALA A 15 -11.79 6.59 18.63
C ALA A 15 -11.15 7.90 18.14
N LEU A 16 -11.23 8.97 18.92
CA LEU A 16 -10.59 10.26 18.59
C LEU A 16 -9.06 10.14 18.50
N GLU A 17 -8.43 9.42 19.42
CA GLU A 17 -6.99 9.16 19.36
C GLU A 17 -6.60 8.40 18.09
N THR A 18 -7.38 7.38 17.72
CA THR A 18 -7.15 6.60 16.48
C THR A 18 -7.29 7.47 15.23
N ILE A 19 -8.31 8.33 15.18
CA ILE A 19 -8.52 9.26 14.07
C ILE A 19 -7.38 10.29 13.98
N ARG A 20 -6.98 10.87 15.12
CA ARG A 20 -5.87 11.83 15.19
C ARG A 20 -4.56 11.22 14.73
N ALA A 21 -4.27 10.00 15.18
CA ALA A 21 -3.12 9.25 14.71
C ALA A 21 -3.22 9.01 13.20
N GLY A 22 -4.36 8.52 12.69
CA GLY A 22 -4.57 8.33 11.25
C GLY A 22 -4.30 9.59 10.41
N MET A 23 -4.78 10.75 10.85
CA MET A 23 -4.52 12.02 10.17
C MET A 23 -3.03 12.37 10.13
N ALA A 24 -2.29 12.15 11.21
CA ALA A 24 -0.85 12.43 11.26
C ALA A 24 -0.07 11.61 10.21
N ASP A 25 -0.43 10.34 10.01
CA ASP A 25 0.22 9.48 9.02
C ASP A 25 -0.14 9.86 7.59
N ILE A 26 -1.40 10.26 7.34
CA ILE A 26 -1.82 10.76 6.02
C ILE A 26 -1.07 12.04 5.67
N VAL A 27 -0.92 12.96 6.64
CA VAL A 27 -0.12 14.18 6.45
C VAL A 27 1.34 13.83 6.20
N ALA A 28 1.91 12.89 6.96
CA ALA A 28 3.28 12.43 6.74
C ALA A 28 3.48 11.83 5.34
N LEU A 29 2.53 11.03 4.85
CA LEU A 29 2.53 10.48 3.48
C LEU A 29 2.42 11.58 2.42
N ALA A 30 1.54 12.57 2.62
CA ALA A 30 1.38 13.67 1.68
C ALA A 30 2.66 14.53 1.60
N VAL A 31 3.28 14.82 2.74
CA VAL A 31 4.54 15.56 2.82
C VAL A 31 5.69 14.77 2.20
N SER A 32 5.82 13.47 2.51
CA SER A 32 6.87 12.64 1.91
C SER A 32 6.70 12.48 0.40
N LEU A 33 5.46 12.38 -0.08
CA LEU A 33 5.13 12.35 -1.51
C LEU A 33 5.51 13.67 -2.19
N ALA A 34 5.13 14.82 -1.60
CA ALA A 34 5.46 16.12 -2.17
C ALA A 34 6.99 16.35 -2.22
N LEU A 35 7.70 15.98 -1.15
CA LEU A 35 9.15 16.11 -1.05
C LEU A 35 9.85 15.20 -2.08
N SER A 36 9.46 13.92 -2.15
CA SER A 36 10.05 12.95 -3.08
C SER A 36 9.81 13.32 -4.54
N VAL A 37 8.60 13.73 -4.90
CA VAL A 37 8.29 14.24 -6.25
C VAL A 37 9.14 15.47 -6.57
N SER A 38 9.30 16.39 -5.62
CA SER A 38 10.11 17.60 -5.81
C SER A 38 11.59 17.27 -6.03
N ILE A 39 12.17 16.41 -5.19
CA ILE A 39 13.56 15.95 -5.30
C ILE A 39 13.78 15.22 -6.63
N CYS A 40 12.91 14.27 -6.96
CA CYS A 40 13.01 13.50 -8.19
C CYS A 40 12.88 14.39 -9.44
N THR A 41 11.93 15.32 -9.43
CA THR A 41 11.78 16.32 -10.50
C THR A 41 13.03 17.16 -10.64
N GLY A 42 13.57 17.67 -9.53
CA GLY A 42 14.81 18.45 -9.52
C GLY A 42 16.00 17.68 -10.11
N LEU A 43 16.17 16.41 -9.72
CA LEU A 43 17.22 15.53 -10.26
C LEU A 43 17.05 15.27 -11.76
N LEU A 44 15.82 15.05 -12.23
CA LEU A 44 15.54 14.86 -13.66
C LEU A 44 15.85 16.13 -14.48
N TYR A 45 15.46 17.31 -14.00
CA TYR A 45 15.78 18.58 -14.67
C TYR A 45 17.27 18.91 -14.63
N PHE A 46 17.95 18.56 -13.53
CA PHE A 46 19.40 18.67 -13.44
C PHE A 46 20.08 17.75 -14.47
N GLY A 47 19.64 16.49 -14.58
CA GLY A 47 20.09 15.55 -15.61
C GLY A 47 19.85 16.05 -17.02
N LYS A 48 18.67 16.63 -17.29
CA LYS A 48 18.34 17.28 -18.57
C LYS A 48 19.31 18.41 -18.91
N SER A 49 19.63 19.24 -17.92
CA SER A 49 20.55 20.37 -18.08
C SER A 49 21.98 19.90 -18.36
N LEU A 50 22.46 18.89 -17.62
CA LEU A 50 23.77 18.26 -17.85
C LEU A 50 23.84 17.62 -19.23
N TRP A 51 22.80 16.89 -19.64
CA TRP A 51 22.72 16.29 -20.97
C TRP A 51 22.78 17.35 -22.07
N TRP A 52 22.04 18.45 -21.91
CA TRP A 52 22.05 19.55 -22.86
C TRP A 52 23.46 20.16 -23.01
N VAL A 53 24.15 20.44 -21.90
CA VAL A 53 25.53 20.95 -21.93
C VAL A 53 26.48 19.92 -22.55
N TYR A 54 26.36 18.65 -22.18
CA TYR A 54 27.20 17.56 -22.68
C TYR A 54 27.12 17.43 -24.21
N VAL A 55 25.92 17.49 -24.78
CA VAL A 55 25.69 17.39 -26.22
C VAL A 55 26.34 18.55 -27.01
N GLN A 56 26.55 19.72 -26.38
CA GLN A 56 27.24 20.84 -27.04
C GLN A 56 28.77 20.66 -27.13
N THR A 57 29.34 19.70 -26.39
CA THR A 57 30.79 19.43 -26.42
C THR A 57 31.19 18.57 -27.63
N PRO A 58 32.44 18.66 -28.13
CA PRO A 58 32.90 17.82 -29.24
C PRO A 58 32.85 16.32 -28.91
N VAL A 59 33.07 15.96 -27.65
CA VAL A 59 32.95 14.57 -27.17
C VAL A 59 31.49 14.11 -27.20
N GLY A 60 30.55 14.95 -26.77
CA GLY A 60 29.12 14.66 -26.85
C GLY A 60 28.63 14.47 -28.29
N GLN A 61 29.10 15.30 -29.22
CA GLN A 61 28.79 15.15 -30.65
C GLN A 61 29.34 13.83 -31.23
N GLN A 62 30.53 13.39 -30.81
CA GLN A 62 31.05 12.07 -31.17
C GLN A 62 30.22 10.94 -30.58
N PHE A 63 29.79 11.06 -29.30
CA PHE A 63 28.91 10.10 -28.65
C PHE A 63 27.59 9.94 -29.40
N LEU A 64 26.94 11.05 -29.82
CA LEU A 64 25.71 11.02 -30.60
C LEU A 64 25.84 10.23 -31.92
N ARG A 65 27.01 10.28 -32.56
CA ARG A 65 27.28 9.55 -33.80
C ARG A 65 27.52 8.06 -33.56
N MET A 66 28.21 7.71 -32.47
CA MET A 66 28.53 6.32 -32.14
C MET A 66 27.36 5.57 -31.48
N PHE A 67 26.58 6.25 -30.64
CA PHE A 67 25.50 5.69 -29.82
C PHE A 67 24.16 6.37 -30.12
N SER A 68 23.80 6.44 -31.40
CA SER A 68 22.58 7.14 -31.85
C SER A 68 21.30 6.59 -31.23
N LYS A 69 21.24 5.28 -30.98
CA LYS A 69 20.09 4.62 -30.34
C LYS A 69 19.91 5.09 -28.89
N ASP A 70 20.94 4.97 -28.06
CA ASP A 70 20.87 5.37 -26.64
C ASP A 70 20.60 6.88 -26.49
N ALA A 71 21.20 7.68 -27.36
CA ALA A 71 20.91 9.11 -27.43
C ALA A 71 19.44 9.39 -27.76
N SER A 72 18.84 8.66 -28.71
CA SER A 72 17.43 8.83 -29.06
C SER A 72 16.49 8.51 -27.89
N GLU A 73 16.81 7.50 -27.08
CA GLU A 73 16.04 7.16 -25.87
C GLU A 73 16.13 8.29 -24.82
N LEU A 74 17.31 8.87 -24.61
CA LEU A 74 17.50 10.02 -23.73
C LEU A 74 16.78 11.27 -24.24
N PHE A 75 16.79 11.53 -25.56
CA PHE A 75 16.03 12.62 -26.14
C PHE A 75 14.52 12.45 -25.94
N GLN A 76 13.99 11.24 -26.17
CA GLN A 76 12.57 10.95 -25.92
C GLN A 76 12.21 11.17 -24.46
N LEU A 77 13.07 10.74 -23.52
CA LEU A 77 12.86 11.00 -22.09
C LEU A 77 12.80 12.50 -21.78
N TYR A 78 13.75 13.29 -22.29
CA TYR A 78 13.82 14.71 -21.98
C TYR A 78 12.83 15.59 -22.74
N ASP A 79 12.21 15.08 -23.79
CA ASP A 79 11.11 15.76 -24.51
C ASP A 79 9.80 15.73 -23.71
N HIS A 80 9.63 14.72 -22.84
CA HIS A 80 8.45 14.63 -21.98
C HIS A 80 8.46 15.66 -20.84
N ASN A 81 7.26 15.97 -20.33
CA ASN A 81 7.12 16.77 -19.12
C ASN A 81 7.57 15.94 -17.90
N LEU A 82 8.83 16.14 -17.50
CA LEU A 82 9.51 15.41 -16.42
C LEU A 82 8.76 15.47 -15.07
N TYR A 83 8.03 16.56 -14.81
CA TYR A 83 7.21 16.67 -13.61
C TYR A 83 6.01 15.71 -13.64
N ARG A 84 5.30 15.64 -14.78
CA ARG A 84 4.20 14.68 -14.95
C ARG A 84 4.71 13.25 -14.86
N LEU A 85 5.89 12.98 -15.41
CA LEU A 85 6.54 11.67 -15.32
C LEU A 85 6.82 11.30 -13.86
N ALA A 86 7.48 12.17 -13.10
CA ALA A 86 7.77 11.94 -11.70
C ALA A 86 6.50 11.71 -10.89
N LEU A 87 5.46 12.53 -11.09
CA LEU A 87 4.18 12.40 -10.40
C LEU A 87 3.48 11.08 -10.73
N ALA A 88 3.47 10.66 -12.01
CA ALA A 88 2.87 9.40 -12.43
C ALA A 88 3.56 8.19 -11.78
N VAL A 89 4.90 8.16 -11.75
CA VAL A 89 5.67 7.08 -11.10
C VAL A 89 5.40 7.04 -9.60
N HIS A 90 5.44 8.19 -8.91
CA HIS A 90 5.19 8.21 -7.47
C HIS A 90 3.76 7.81 -7.13
N TRP A 91 2.78 8.23 -7.93
CA TRP A 91 1.39 7.86 -7.72
C TRP A 91 1.14 6.36 -7.93
N PHE A 92 1.80 5.76 -8.92
CA PHE A 92 1.80 4.31 -9.09
C PHE A 92 2.39 3.62 -7.86
N VAL A 93 3.54 4.08 -7.36
CA VAL A 93 4.19 3.55 -6.15
C VAL A 93 3.28 3.67 -4.92
N VAL A 94 2.63 4.81 -4.69
CA VAL A 94 1.68 4.98 -3.57
C VAL A 94 0.56 3.95 -3.67
N ARG A 95 -0.08 3.82 -4.85
CA ARG A 95 -1.20 2.89 -5.05
C ARG A 95 -0.78 1.44 -4.82
N ALA A 96 0.34 1.03 -5.41
CA ALA A 96 0.82 -0.33 -5.28
C ALA A 96 1.24 -0.62 -3.83
N ALA A 97 1.87 0.32 -3.13
CA ALA A 97 2.22 0.18 -1.72
C ALA A 97 0.98 0.03 -0.82
N LEU A 98 -0.06 0.85 -1.05
CA LEU A 98 -1.33 0.73 -0.33
C LEU A 98 -2.01 -0.62 -0.59
N LEU A 99 -2.05 -1.08 -1.84
CA LEU A 99 -2.61 -2.39 -2.19
C LEU A 99 -1.87 -3.54 -1.49
N VAL A 100 -0.53 -3.53 -1.53
CA VAL A 100 0.29 -4.52 -0.83
C VAL A 100 0.09 -4.44 0.68
N GLY A 101 -0.03 -3.24 1.24
CA GLY A 101 -0.35 -3.03 2.65
C GLY A 101 -1.69 -3.65 3.04
N ILE A 102 -2.74 -3.41 2.25
CA ILE A 102 -4.07 -3.98 2.47
C ILE A 102 -4.04 -5.51 2.33
N MET A 103 -3.37 -6.03 1.30
CA MET A 103 -3.25 -7.48 1.08
C MET A 103 -2.47 -8.18 2.19
N SER A 104 -1.38 -7.58 2.67
CA SER A 104 -0.58 -8.16 3.75
C SER A 104 -1.34 -8.25 5.07
N GLN A 105 -2.17 -7.26 5.38
CA GLN A 105 -3.10 -7.31 6.52
C GLN A 105 -4.21 -8.33 6.33
N ALA A 106 -4.79 -8.40 5.13
CA ALA A 106 -5.84 -9.37 4.82
C ALA A 106 -5.35 -10.81 4.98
N ALA A 107 -4.07 -11.06 4.72
CA ALA A 107 -3.45 -12.38 4.83
C ALA A 107 -2.70 -12.63 6.16
N PHE A 108 -2.87 -11.76 7.17
CA PHE A 108 -2.20 -11.86 8.49
C PHE A 108 -0.66 -11.95 8.44
N LEU A 109 -0.04 -11.57 7.32
CA LEU A 109 1.43 -11.53 7.18
C LEU A 109 2.03 -10.37 7.98
N THR A 110 1.21 -9.46 8.51
CA THR A 110 1.68 -8.36 9.35
C THR A 110 2.42 -8.86 10.60
N SER A 111 2.00 -9.93 11.28
CA SER A 111 2.74 -10.36 12.48
C SER A 111 4.16 -10.86 12.18
N GLU A 112 4.39 -11.48 11.01
CA GLU A 112 5.73 -11.96 10.61
C GLU A 112 6.59 -10.86 9.97
N PHE A 113 5.98 -9.93 9.22
CA PHE A 113 6.72 -8.91 8.47
C PHE A 113 6.87 -7.57 9.19
N TYR A 114 6.09 -7.32 10.25
CA TYR A 114 6.05 -6.04 10.97
C TYR A 114 6.75 -6.08 12.33
N ASP A 115 7.29 -7.22 12.76
CA ASP A 115 8.12 -7.25 13.97
C ASP A 115 9.44 -6.51 13.70
N ASN A 116 9.73 -5.50 14.52
CA ASN A 116 10.65 -4.40 14.20
C ASN A 116 12.14 -4.80 14.09
N THR A 117 12.48 -6.06 14.33
CA THR A 117 13.85 -6.53 14.48
C THR A 117 14.56 -6.89 13.17
N GLU A 118 13.86 -6.96 12.03
CA GLU A 118 14.47 -7.37 10.76
C GLU A 118 14.14 -6.44 9.58
N GLY A 119 14.40 -5.12 9.74
CA GLY A 119 14.22 -4.14 8.67
C GLY A 119 14.83 -4.56 7.33
N LEU A 120 15.98 -5.26 7.34
CA LEU A 120 16.67 -5.74 6.14
C LEU A 120 15.88 -6.81 5.36
N ARG A 121 15.16 -7.72 6.04
CA ARG A 121 14.29 -8.72 5.39
C ARG A 121 13.05 -8.05 4.78
N ARG A 122 12.52 -7.03 5.45
CA ARG A 122 11.40 -6.23 4.95
C ARG A 122 11.77 -5.50 3.66
N PHE A 123 12.97 -4.92 3.63
CA PHE A 123 13.54 -4.32 2.41
C PHE A 123 13.73 -5.38 1.31
N GLY A 124 14.41 -6.50 1.58
CA GLY A 124 14.66 -7.50 0.54
C GLY A 124 13.39 -8.12 -0.04
N PHE A 125 12.46 -8.56 0.81
CA PHE A 125 11.30 -9.33 0.37
C PHE A 125 10.17 -8.46 -0.19
N CYS A 126 9.96 -7.24 0.32
CA CYS A 126 8.90 -6.36 -0.17
C CYS A 126 9.40 -5.36 -1.22
N LEU A 127 10.58 -4.75 -1.02
CA LEU A 127 11.04 -3.69 -1.92
C LEU A 127 11.52 -4.25 -3.27
N ALA A 128 12.24 -5.38 -3.28
CA ALA A 128 12.77 -5.94 -4.52
C ALA A 128 11.69 -6.30 -5.57
N PRO A 129 10.63 -7.08 -5.24
CA PRO A 129 9.58 -7.37 -6.22
C PRO A 129 8.79 -6.10 -6.60
N PHE A 130 8.68 -5.15 -5.67
CA PHE A 130 8.01 -3.88 -5.93
C PHE A 130 8.76 -3.02 -6.94
N ILE A 131 10.09 -2.91 -6.78
CA ILE A 131 10.96 -2.25 -7.75
C ILE A 131 10.91 -2.99 -9.08
N ALA A 132 11.07 -4.32 -9.08
CA ALA A 132 11.05 -5.11 -10.32
C ALA A 132 9.73 -4.93 -11.11
N PHE A 133 8.58 -5.02 -10.43
CA PHE A 133 7.27 -4.84 -11.03
C PHE A 133 7.05 -3.39 -11.49
N GLY A 134 7.42 -2.41 -10.67
CA GLY A 134 7.32 -1.00 -11.04
C GLY A 134 8.20 -0.63 -12.21
N THR A 135 9.44 -1.13 -12.26
CA THR A 135 10.35 -0.96 -13.40
C THR A 135 9.74 -1.52 -14.66
N TRP A 136 9.22 -2.75 -14.62
CA TRP A 136 8.58 -3.37 -15.79
C TRP A 136 7.36 -2.56 -16.26
N HIS A 137 6.53 -2.08 -15.33
CA HIS A 137 5.37 -1.26 -15.67
C HIS A 137 5.76 0.10 -16.28
N VAL A 138 6.73 0.80 -15.70
CA VAL A 138 7.21 2.10 -16.21
C VAL A 138 7.90 1.92 -17.57
N HIS A 139 8.72 0.88 -17.71
CA HIS A 139 9.38 0.55 -18.98
C HIS A 139 8.37 0.33 -20.11
N THR A 140 7.32 -0.46 -19.84
CA THR A 140 6.30 -0.80 -20.85
C THR A 140 5.35 0.34 -21.18
N THR A 141 4.99 1.17 -20.19
CA THR A 141 4.01 2.26 -20.39
C THR A 141 4.63 3.55 -20.92
N MET A 142 5.89 3.82 -20.59
CA MET A 142 6.56 5.09 -20.89
C MET A 142 7.76 4.94 -21.82
N TYR A 143 8.03 3.72 -22.31
CA TYR A 143 9.14 3.39 -23.23
C TYR A 143 10.52 3.87 -22.73
N LEU A 144 10.67 3.96 -21.41
CA LEU A 144 11.91 4.36 -20.74
C LEU A 144 12.89 3.19 -20.68
N GLY A 145 14.19 3.44 -20.77
CA GLY A 145 15.21 2.42 -20.54
C GLY A 145 15.03 1.67 -19.20
N TRP A 146 15.43 0.40 -19.15
CA TRP A 146 15.30 -0.43 -17.95
C TRP A 146 16.03 0.16 -16.74
N PHE A 147 17.24 0.68 -16.95
CA PHE A 147 18.06 1.27 -15.90
C PHE A 147 17.43 2.55 -15.33
N THR A 148 17.01 3.48 -16.19
CA THR A 148 16.37 4.74 -15.77
C THR A 148 15.06 4.50 -15.05
N SER A 149 14.23 3.58 -15.57
CA SER A 149 13.00 3.13 -14.92
C SER A 149 13.28 2.56 -13.52
N SER A 150 14.33 1.73 -13.40
CA SER A 150 14.71 1.13 -12.11
C SER A 150 15.13 2.14 -11.08
N VAL A 151 15.96 3.12 -11.46
CA VAL A 151 16.39 4.18 -10.54
C VAL A 151 15.20 5.05 -10.12
N LEU A 152 14.34 5.45 -11.06
CA LEU A 152 13.15 6.25 -10.77
C LEU A 152 12.20 5.56 -9.78
N VAL A 153 11.88 4.29 -10.05
CA VAL A 153 11.00 3.50 -9.19
C VAL A 153 11.65 3.21 -7.84
N ALA A 154 12.95 2.90 -7.81
CA ALA A 154 13.67 2.67 -6.56
C ALA A 154 13.65 3.92 -5.66
N VAL A 155 13.98 5.10 -6.19
CA VAL A 155 13.95 6.36 -5.44
C VAL A 155 12.56 6.66 -4.89
N ALA A 156 11.52 6.53 -5.74
CA ALA A 156 10.14 6.73 -5.31
C ALA A 156 9.73 5.73 -4.21
N SER A 157 10.11 4.46 -4.36
CA SER A 157 9.77 3.40 -3.41
C SER A 157 10.46 3.61 -2.07
N LEU A 158 11.74 3.99 -2.05
CA LEU A 158 12.49 4.23 -0.81
C LEU A 158 11.88 5.35 0.05
N LEU A 159 11.35 6.39 -0.57
CA LEU A 159 10.81 7.57 0.14
C LEU A 159 9.34 7.42 0.54
N VAL A 160 8.57 6.65 -0.21
CA VAL A 160 7.10 6.59 -0.08
C VAL A 160 6.60 5.30 0.56
N LEU A 161 7.36 4.20 0.48
CA LEU A 161 6.88 2.89 0.92
C LEU A 161 6.55 2.84 2.40
N ASP A 162 7.44 3.32 3.28
CA ASP A 162 7.22 3.31 4.73
C ASP A 162 5.97 4.09 5.16
N PRO A 163 5.78 5.37 4.79
CA PRO A 163 4.58 6.10 5.17
C PRO A 163 3.31 5.51 4.53
N ALA A 164 3.37 4.99 3.31
CA ALA A 164 2.22 4.34 2.67
C ALA A 164 1.79 3.07 3.42
N MET A 165 2.75 2.25 3.86
CA MET A 165 2.49 1.03 4.62
C MET A 165 1.93 1.34 6.02
N ARG A 166 2.38 2.41 6.68
CA ARG A 166 1.80 2.89 7.96
C ARG A 166 0.36 3.36 7.79
N VAL A 167 0.07 4.10 6.73
CA VAL A 167 -1.31 4.50 6.41
C VAL A 167 -2.18 3.27 6.17
N ALA A 168 -1.69 2.29 5.41
CA ALA A 168 -2.40 1.04 5.19
C ALA A 168 -2.69 0.31 6.51
N SER A 169 -1.74 0.20 7.44
CA SER A 169 -1.93 -0.51 8.73
C SER A 169 -2.89 0.17 9.68
N ARG A 170 -3.09 1.47 9.54
CA ARG A 170 -4.11 2.20 10.31
C ARG A 170 -5.49 2.14 9.67
N LEU A 171 -5.58 2.09 8.33
CA LEU A 171 -6.86 2.00 7.62
C LEU A 171 -7.54 0.65 7.84
N LEU A 172 -6.77 -0.43 7.92
CA LEU A 172 -7.28 -1.77 8.24
C LEU A 172 -6.55 -2.33 9.47
N PRO A 173 -7.08 -2.11 10.68
CA PRO A 173 -6.60 -2.79 11.88
C PRO A 173 -6.57 -4.31 11.66
N ASP A 174 -5.49 -4.95 12.11
CA ASP A 174 -5.24 -6.37 11.89
C ASP A 174 -6.49 -7.22 12.17
N GLY A 175 -6.82 -8.05 11.17
CA GLY A 175 -7.83 -9.07 11.32
C GLY A 175 -9.28 -8.60 11.34
N ILE A 176 -9.64 -7.33 11.04
CA ILE A 176 -11.07 -6.97 10.93
C ILE A 176 -11.75 -7.77 9.80
N LEU A 177 -11.12 -7.88 8.63
CA LEU A 177 -11.69 -8.59 7.48
C LEU A 177 -11.90 -10.09 7.75
N LEU A 178 -11.06 -10.73 8.56
CA LEU A 178 -11.17 -12.15 8.92
C LEU A 178 -11.92 -12.38 10.24
N ARG A 179 -11.95 -11.41 11.16
CA ARG A 179 -12.76 -11.46 12.38
C ARG A 179 -14.24 -11.40 12.07
N ILE A 180 -14.67 -10.71 11.01
CA ILE A 180 -16.09 -10.68 10.62
C ILE A 180 -16.59 -12.10 10.27
N PRO A 181 -15.98 -12.85 9.34
CA PRO A 181 -16.41 -14.22 9.05
C PRO A 181 -16.14 -15.18 10.21
N LEU A 182 -15.06 -15.01 11.00
CA LEU A 182 -14.81 -15.85 12.17
C LEU A 182 -15.80 -15.61 13.31
N CYS A 183 -16.15 -14.36 13.61
CA CYS A 183 -17.19 -14.04 14.59
C CYS A 183 -18.55 -14.50 14.10
N PHE A 184 -18.86 -14.31 12.82
CA PHE A 184 -20.10 -14.81 12.23
C PHE A 184 -20.17 -16.34 12.33
N TRP A 185 -19.09 -17.05 11.98
CA TRP A 185 -19.00 -18.50 12.13
C TRP A 185 -19.17 -18.94 13.59
N HIS A 186 -18.53 -18.24 14.51
CA HIS A 186 -18.59 -18.55 15.94
C HIS A 186 -19.99 -18.31 16.52
N GLU A 187 -20.70 -17.28 16.05
CA GLU A 187 -22.08 -16.99 16.44
C GLU A 187 -23.06 -18.00 15.83
N CYS A 188 -22.89 -18.36 14.55
CA CYS A 188 -23.63 -19.45 13.92
C CYS A 188 -23.43 -20.78 14.65
N ARG A 189 -22.20 -21.09 15.08
CA ARG A 189 -21.91 -22.31 15.86
C ARG A 189 -22.62 -22.29 17.22
N ARG A 190 -22.70 -21.13 17.89
CA ARG A 190 -23.46 -20.96 19.14
C ARG A 190 -24.96 -21.15 18.95
N LEU A 191 -25.52 -20.61 17.87
CA LEU A 191 -26.94 -20.80 17.54
C LEU A 191 -27.25 -22.26 17.21
N LEU A 192 -26.37 -22.95 16.47
CA LEU A 192 -26.52 -24.37 16.18
C LEU A 192 -26.43 -25.26 17.44
N THR A 193 -25.55 -24.96 18.38
CA THR A 193 -25.49 -25.70 19.66
C THR A 193 -26.67 -25.38 20.57
N ALA A 194 -27.19 -24.15 20.54
CA ALA A 194 -28.41 -23.80 21.26
C ALA A 194 -29.64 -24.53 20.70
N MET A 195 -29.79 -24.62 19.37
CA MET A 195 -30.88 -25.37 18.74
C MET A 195 -30.82 -26.87 19.04
N ARG A 196 -29.63 -27.49 19.12
CA ARG A 196 -29.48 -28.90 19.54
C ARG A 196 -29.91 -29.17 20.99
N ARG A 197 -29.94 -28.14 21.85
CA ARG A 197 -30.38 -28.27 23.25
C ARG A 197 -31.88 -28.12 23.43
N PHE A 198 -32.63 -27.74 22.40
CA PHE A 198 -34.07 -27.89 22.43
C PHE A 198 -34.39 -29.33 22.06
N PRO A 199 -34.75 -30.19 23.03
CA PRO A 199 -35.31 -31.48 22.68
C PRO A 199 -36.53 -31.21 21.81
N THR A 200 -36.59 -31.81 20.64
CA THR A 200 -37.82 -31.98 19.87
C THR A 200 -38.76 -32.80 20.76
N SER A 201 -39.45 -32.11 21.67
CA SER A 201 -40.56 -32.66 22.43
C SER A 201 -41.67 -32.92 21.42
N SER A 202 -41.57 -34.05 20.74
CA SER A 202 -42.60 -34.67 19.91
C SER A 202 -43.76 -35.22 20.74
N ARG A 203 -43.87 -34.87 22.04
CA ARG A 203 -45.10 -35.09 22.80
C ARG A 203 -46.13 -34.05 22.36
N CYS A 204 -46.80 -34.33 21.24
CA CYS A 204 -48.12 -33.77 20.97
C CYS A 204 -49.06 -34.21 22.12
N PRO A 205 -49.63 -33.28 22.89
CA PRO A 205 -50.62 -33.62 23.90
C PRO A 205 -51.99 -33.73 23.21
N PHE A 206 -52.20 -34.78 22.43
CA PHE A 206 -53.48 -35.02 21.74
C PHE A 206 -53.82 -36.52 21.71
N THR A 207 -53.83 -37.19 22.86
CA THR A 207 -54.39 -38.55 22.98
C THR A 207 -55.21 -38.81 24.25
N GLU A 208 -55.60 -37.78 25.01
CA GLU A 208 -56.59 -37.91 26.11
C GLU A 208 -57.92 -37.25 25.73
N CYS A 209 -58.59 -37.77 24.71
CA CYS A 209 -59.99 -37.44 24.41
C CYS A 209 -60.64 -38.57 23.61
N HIS A 210 -60.78 -39.76 24.21
CA HIS A 210 -61.92 -40.64 23.98
C HIS A 210 -61.75 -41.94 24.78
N GLN A 211 -62.35 -41.98 25.97
CA GLN A 211 -63.03 -43.15 26.51
C GLN A 211 -63.84 -42.71 27.75
N ARG A 212 -65.04 -42.20 27.47
CA ARG A 212 -66.22 -42.26 28.33
C ARG A 212 -67.33 -42.88 27.50
#